data_AF-A0A3B9JAQ7-F1
#
_entry.id   AF-A0A3B9JAQ7-F1
#
_cell.length_a   1.000
_cell.length_b   1.000
_cell.length_c   1.000
_cell.angle_alpha   90.00
_cell.angle_beta   90.00
_cell.angle_gamma   90.00
#
_symmetry.space_group_name_H-M   'P 1'
#
loop_
_entity.id
_entity.type
_entity.pdbx_description
1 polymer ?
#
loop_
_entity_poly.entity_id
_entity_poly.type
_entity_poly.pdbx_seq_one_letter_code
_entity_poly.pdbx_strand_id
1 'polypeptide(L)'
;MRPILFAKEQRNIKAQGAVEFALILPVLLLLLLGLIETGRLIFNYSTVTNAAREATRYGSATGVNENGNYRFADCDEIINSAVKVGFLDTVRPENVRVTFDSGPGTAVLGGCPGSGSSTLPSSSSVQTGTRIVVEIDSPFDTFIPGLLPYQGM
;
A
#
# COMPACT_ATOMS: atom_id res chain seq x y z
N MET A 1 71.04 41.63 -14.12
CA MET A 1 70.45 40.92 -12.96
C MET A 1 69.27 41.75 -12.46
N ARG A 2 68.00 41.34 -12.40
CA ARG A 2 67.25 40.07 -12.55
C ARG A 2 65.82 40.47 -13.03
N PRO A 3 65.12 39.68 -13.86
CA PRO A 3 63.73 40.01 -14.22
C PRO A 3 62.78 39.62 -13.08
N ILE A 4 61.83 40.49 -12.78
CA ILE A 4 60.78 40.24 -11.78
C ILE A 4 59.68 39.43 -12.50
N LEU A 5 59.66 38.12 -12.29
CA LEU A 5 58.63 37.22 -12.80
C LEU A 5 57.33 37.42 -12.00
N PHE A 6 56.34 38.06 -12.62
CA PHE A 6 54.96 38.09 -12.12
C PHE A 6 54.38 36.68 -12.23
N ALA A 7 54.26 35.98 -11.09
CA ALA A 7 53.49 34.76 -10.99
C ALA A 7 52.01 35.09 -11.21
N LYS A 8 51.44 34.59 -12.31
CA LYS A 8 50.01 34.73 -12.63
C LYS A 8 49.22 33.83 -11.70
N GLU A 9 48.68 34.41 -10.64
CA GLU A 9 47.75 33.74 -9.73
C GLU A 9 46.48 33.36 -10.52
N GLN A 10 46.32 32.06 -10.76
CA GLN A 10 45.18 31.53 -11.48
C GLN A 10 43.96 31.63 -10.58
N ARG A 11 43.13 32.65 -10.84
CA ARG A 11 41.90 32.87 -10.07
C ARG A 11 40.96 31.68 -10.20
N ASN A 12 40.60 31.11 -9.05
CA ASN A 12 39.69 29.98 -8.79
C ASN A 12 38.21 30.19 -9.21
N ILE A 13 37.95 30.93 -10.29
CA ILE A 13 36.59 31.36 -10.67
C ILE A 13 35.76 30.17 -11.21
N LYS A 14 36.40 29.13 -11.75
CA LYS A 14 35.71 27.97 -12.34
C LYS A 14 35.26 26.91 -11.33
N ALA A 15 35.79 26.90 -10.11
CA ALA A 15 35.44 25.90 -9.09
C ALA A 15 34.30 26.37 -8.15
N GLN A 16 34.13 27.68 -7.99
CA GLN A 16 33.16 28.25 -7.03
C GLN A 16 31.71 27.83 -7.32
N GLY A 17 31.27 27.90 -8.58
CA GLY A 17 29.91 27.52 -8.95
C GLY A 17 29.60 26.03 -8.75
N ALA A 18 30.60 25.15 -8.88
CA ALA A 18 30.43 23.72 -8.61
C ALA A 18 30.24 23.44 -7.11
N VAL A 19 30.91 24.22 -6.25
CA VAL A 19 30.79 24.10 -4.79
C VAL A 19 29.44 24.64 -4.30
N GLU A 20 28.98 25.77 -4.85
CA GLU A 20 27.66 26.33 -4.52
C GLU A 20 26.52 25.36 -4.89
N PHE A 21 26.62 24.69 -6.06
CA PHE A 21 25.64 23.67 -6.45
C PHE A 21 25.68 22.43 -5.55
N ALA A 22 26.88 21.97 -5.18
CA ALA A 22 27.04 20.83 -4.29
C ALA A 22 26.41 21.05 -2.89
N LEU A 23 26.31 22.30 -2.44
CA LEU A 23 25.68 22.64 -1.16
C LEU A 23 24.13 22.61 -1.22
N ILE A 24 23.53 22.98 -2.36
CA ILE A 24 22.07 22.98 -2.52
C ILE A 24 21.55 21.58 -2.87
N LEU A 25 22.34 20.79 -3.60
CA LEU A 25 22.00 19.45 -4.04
C LEU A 25 21.44 18.53 -2.93
N PRO A 26 22.02 18.40 -1.72
CA PRO A 26 21.47 17.53 -0.68
C PRO A 26 20.07 17.96 -0.22
N VAL A 27 19.80 19.26 -0.13
CA VAL A 27 18.47 19.79 0.23
C VAL A 27 17.46 19.50 -0.89
N LEU A 28 17.87 19.72 -2.14
CA LEU A 28 17.04 19.40 -3.30
C LEU A 28 16.69 17.90 -3.34
N LEU A 29 17.66 17.02 -3.10
CA LEU A 29 17.43 15.58 -3.07
C LEU A 29 16.47 15.17 -1.96
N LEU A 30 16.62 15.72 -0.75
CA LEU A 30 15.69 15.45 0.36
C LEU A 30 14.26 15.87 0.02
N LEU A 31 14.08 17.03 -0.62
CA LEU A 31 12.76 17.48 -1.06
C LEU A 31 12.16 16.55 -2.13
N LEU A 32 12.95 16.13 -3.11
CA LEU A 32 12.49 15.20 -4.15
C LEU A 32 12.13 13.84 -3.56
N LEU A 33 12.97 13.29 -2.67
CA LEU A 33 12.68 12.02 -2.00
C LEU A 33 11.42 12.11 -1.14
N GLY A 34 11.22 13.20 -0.39
CA GLY A 34 10.02 13.41 0.40
C GLY A 34 8.75 13.50 -0.47
N LEU A 35 8.81 14.15 -1.63
CA LEU A 35 7.69 14.20 -2.58
C LEU A 35 7.37 12.82 -3.17
N ILE A 36 8.39 12.07 -3.58
CA ILE A 36 8.24 10.71 -4.12
C ILE A 36 7.63 9.78 -3.07
N GLU A 37 8.12 9.85 -1.84
CA GLU A 37 7.66 9.02 -0.73
C GLU A 37 6.21 9.32 -0.35
N THR A 38 5.85 10.60 -0.26
CA THR A 38 4.46 11.01 -0.01
C THR A 38 3.53 10.59 -1.14
N GLY A 39 3.97 10.74 -2.40
CA GLY A 39 3.22 10.30 -3.57
C GLY A 39 2.97 8.79 -3.56
N ARG A 40 3.99 7.99 -3.20
CA ARG A 40 3.88 6.53 -3.06
C ARG A 40 2.92 6.15 -1.94
N LEU A 41 2.95 6.84 -0.80
CA LEU A 41 2.05 6.57 0.32
C LEU A 41 0.58 6.80 -0.08
N ILE A 42 0.28 7.93 -0.71
CA ILE A 42 -1.09 8.24 -1.18
C ILE A 42 -1.55 7.21 -2.22
N PHE A 43 -0.67 6.84 -3.14
CA PHE A 43 -0.95 5.83 -4.15
C PHE A 43 -1.27 4.46 -3.52
N ASN A 44 -0.47 4.02 -2.54
CA ASN A 44 -0.70 2.76 -1.83
C ASN A 44 -2.03 2.79 -1.06
N TYR A 45 -2.33 3.87 -0.35
CA TYR A 45 -3.60 4.03 0.36
C TYR A 45 -4.82 3.91 -0.56
N SER A 46 -4.77 4.58 -1.72
CA SER A 46 -5.83 4.50 -2.74
C SER A 46 -5.98 3.07 -3.28
N THR A 47 -4.85 2.41 -3.55
CA THR A 47 -4.81 1.03 -4.06
C THR A 47 -5.44 0.04 -3.07
N VAL A 48 -5.07 0.10 -1.79
CA VAL A 48 -5.63 -0.75 -0.72
C VAL A 48 -7.12 -0.52 -0.56
N THR A 49 -7.56 0.73 -0.58
CA THR A 49 -8.99 1.08 -0.46
C THR A 49 -9.80 0.52 -1.63
N ASN A 50 -9.25 0.59 -2.86
CA ASN A 50 -9.90 0.02 -4.03
C ASN A 50 -9.90 -1.52 -3.98
N ALA A 51 -8.84 -2.15 -3.49
CA ALA A 51 -8.76 -3.59 -3.28
C ALA A 51 -9.81 -4.10 -2.31
N ALA A 52 -9.98 -3.44 -1.15
CA ALA A 52 -10.99 -3.81 -0.18
C ALA A 52 -12.41 -3.69 -0.76
N ARG A 53 -12.67 -2.65 -1.54
CA ARG A 53 -13.94 -2.46 -2.25
C ARG A 53 -14.21 -3.53 -3.29
N GLU A 54 -13.19 -3.94 -4.04
CA GLU A 54 -13.33 -4.96 -5.08
C GLU A 54 -13.61 -6.34 -4.49
N ALA A 55 -12.86 -6.74 -3.45
CA ALA A 55 -13.15 -7.96 -2.70
C ALA A 55 -14.54 -7.93 -2.07
N THR A 56 -14.94 -6.81 -1.47
CA THR A 56 -16.29 -6.63 -0.91
C THR A 56 -17.36 -6.78 -1.99
N ARG A 57 -17.15 -6.19 -3.17
CA ARG A 57 -18.08 -6.27 -4.30
C ARG A 57 -18.24 -7.70 -4.79
N TYR A 58 -17.14 -8.44 -4.91
CA TYR A 58 -17.20 -9.84 -5.31
C TYR A 58 -17.89 -10.70 -4.24
N GLY A 59 -17.47 -10.58 -2.98
CA GLY A 59 -17.97 -11.41 -1.87
C GLY A 59 -19.41 -11.10 -1.44
N SER A 60 -19.91 -9.89 -1.71
CA SER A 60 -21.32 -9.52 -1.49
C SER A 60 -22.23 -9.85 -2.69
N ALA A 61 -21.67 -10.22 -3.83
CA ALA A 61 -22.46 -10.56 -5.00
C ALA A 61 -23.26 -11.84 -4.76
N THR A 62 -24.56 -11.78 -5.05
CA THR A 62 -25.44 -12.95 -5.00
C THR A 62 -25.21 -13.84 -6.21
N GLY A 63 -25.25 -15.16 -6.00
CA GLY A 63 -25.19 -16.15 -7.07
C GLY A 63 -24.04 -17.13 -6.91
N VAL A 64 -23.86 -17.95 -7.94
CA VAL A 64 -22.80 -18.95 -8.01
C VAL A 64 -21.76 -18.55 -9.05
N ASN A 65 -20.52 -18.96 -8.84
CA ASN A 65 -19.45 -18.85 -9.83
C ASN A 65 -19.62 -19.93 -10.93
N GLU A 66 -18.69 -19.97 -11.88
CA GLU A 66 -18.69 -20.93 -13.00
C GLU A 66 -18.60 -22.39 -12.52
N ASN A 67 -18.08 -22.61 -11.30
CA ASN A 67 -17.91 -23.91 -10.67
C ASN A 67 -19.12 -24.34 -9.82
N GLY A 68 -20.17 -23.52 -9.74
CA GLY A 68 -21.36 -23.78 -8.93
C GLY A 68 -21.21 -23.48 -7.44
N ASN A 69 -20.09 -22.88 -7.02
CA ASN A 69 -19.88 -22.45 -5.64
C ASN A 69 -20.50 -21.06 -5.43
N TYR A 70 -21.07 -20.81 -4.26
CA TYR A 70 -21.53 -19.48 -3.90
C TYR A 70 -20.35 -18.50 -3.89
N ARG A 71 -20.53 -17.32 -4.50
CA ARG A 71 -19.47 -16.30 -4.57
C ARG A 71 -18.95 -15.84 -3.21
N PHE A 72 -19.81 -15.78 -2.20
CA PHE A 72 -19.41 -15.44 -0.84
C PHE A 72 -18.58 -16.55 -0.16
N ALA A 73 -18.64 -17.78 -0.66
CA ALA A 73 -17.87 -18.93 -0.17
C ALA A 73 -16.60 -19.21 -0.98
N ASP A 74 -16.45 -18.56 -2.12
CA ASP A 74 -15.26 -18.63 -2.97
C ASP A 74 -14.19 -17.66 -2.47
N CYS A 75 -13.50 -18.07 -1.41
CA CYS A 75 -12.47 -17.26 -0.78
C CYS A 75 -11.29 -16.93 -1.68
N ASP A 76 -10.89 -17.88 -2.55
CA ASP A 76 -9.78 -17.68 -3.46
C ASP A 76 -10.10 -16.56 -4.44
N GLU A 77 -11.31 -16.54 -5.01
CA GLU A 77 -11.67 -15.49 -5.96
C GLU A 77 -11.97 -14.14 -5.28
N ILE A 78 -12.51 -14.12 -4.05
CA ILE A 78 -12.62 -12.89 -3.26
C ILE A 78 -11.23 -12.27 -3.07
N ILE A 79 -10.25 -13.06 -2.61
CA ILE A 79 -8.88 -12.58 -2.38
C ILE A 79 -8.22 -12.16 -3.71
N ASN A 80 -8.35 -12.98 -4.76
CA ASN A 80 -7.80 -12.65 -6.07
C ASN A 80 -8.39 -11.36 -6.64
N SER A 81 -9.66 -11.06 -6.41
CA SER A 81 -10.27 -9.81 -6.86
C SER A 81 -9.63 -8.57 -6.21
N ALA A 82 -9.21 -8.66 -4.95
CA ALA A 82 -8.42 -7.62 -4.28
C ALA A 82 -6.98 -7.55 -4.80
N VAL A 83 -6.31 -8.69 -4.97
CA VAL A 83 -4.90 -8.75 -5.42
C VAL A 83 -4.75 -8.23 -6.85
N LYS A 84 -5.72 -8.52 -7.74
CA LYS A 84 -5.71 -8.07 -9.15
C LYS A 84 -5.74 -6.54 -9.31
N VAL A 85 -6.35 -5.82 -8.36
CA VAL A 85 -6.34 -4.35 -8.37
C VAL A 85 -5.17 -3.76 -7.59
N GLY A 86 -4.43 -4.60 -6.86
CA GLY A 86 -3.14 -4.26 -6.27
C GLY A 86 -2.10 -3.94 -7.35
N PHE A 87 -1.23 -2.98 -7.07
CA PHE A 87 -0.07 -2.66 -7.90
C PHE A 87 1.22 -2.91 -7.13
N LEU A 88 2.24 -3.48 -7.79
CA LEU A 88 3.58 -3.75 -7.22
C LEU A 88 3.56 -4.37 -5.81
N ASP A 89 2.82 -5.46 -5.63
CA ASP A 89 2.78 -6.22 -4.37
C ASP A 89 2.23 -5.44 -3.15
N THR A 90 1.55 -4.31 -3.38
CA THR A 90 0.91 -3.53 -2.30
C THR A 90 -0.18 -4.32 -1.57
N VAL A 91 -0.82 -5.28 -2.26
CA VAL A 91 -1.86 -6.15 -1.72
C VAL A 91 -1.42 -7.59 -1.93
N ARG A 92 -1.17 -8.28 -0.83
CA ARG A 92 -0.72 -9.68 -0.80
C ARG A 92 -1.84 -10.55 -0.27
N PRO A 93 -2.07 -11.75 -0.83
CA PRO A 93 -3.19 -12.61 -0.44
C PRO A 93 -3.16 -12.96 1.06
N GLU A 94 -1.98 -13.12 1.66
CA GLU A 94 -1.82 -13.40 3.09
C GLU A 94 -2.28 -12.28 4.01
N ASN A 95 -2.35 -11.05 3.51
CA ASN A 95 -2.74 -9.87 4.29
C ASN A 95 -4.20 -9.47 4.06
N VAL A 96 -4.97 -10.27 3.30
CA VAL A 96 -6.39 -10.03 3.07
C VAL A 96 -7.19 -10.91 4.01
N ARG A 97 -7.88 -10.28 4.96
CA ARG A 97 -8.79 -10.94 5.91
C ARG A 97 -10.23 -10.68 5.49
N VAL A 98 -10.98 -11.76 5.30
CA VAL A 98 -12.41 -11.69 4.93
C VAL A 98 -13.23 -12.41 6.00
N THR A 99 -14.17 -11.69 6.59
CA THR A 99 -15.10 -12.21 7.61
C THR A 99 -16.52 -11.75 7.32
N PHE A 100 -17.48 -12.43 7.93
CA PHE A 100 -18.91 -12.13 7.83
C PHE A 100 -19.48 -11.98 9.24
N ASP A 101 -20.29 -10.96 9.46
CA ASP A 101 -20.92 -10.69 10.75
C ASP A 101 -22.37 -10.19 10.58
N SER A 102 -23.12 -10.12 11.67
CA SER A 102 -24.50 -9.59 11.67
C SER A 102 -24.55 -8.08 11.97
N GLY A 103 -23.41 -7.41 12.08
CA GLY A 103 -23.31 -6.01 12.46
C GLY A 103 -22.10 -5.68 13.34
N PRO A 104 -21.86 -4.39 13.61
CA PRO A 104 -20.72 -3.94 14.41
C PRO A 104 -20.73 -4.56 15.82
N GLY A 105 -19.62 -5.18 16.22
CA GLY A 105 -19.47 -5.81 17.54
C GLY A 105 -20.21 -7.14 17.71
N THR A 106 -20.76 -7.71 16.63
CA THR A 106 -21.37 -9.05 16.67
C THR A 106 -20.32 -10.15 16.45
N ALA A 107 -20.66 -11.38 16.80
CA ALA A 107 -19.78 -12.52 16.56
C ALA A 107 -19.59 -12.75 15.05
N VAL A 108 -18.39 -13.18 14.68
CA VAL A 108 -18.08 -13.60 13.31
C VAL A 108 -18.87 -14.88 13.00
N LEU A 109 -19.66 -14.84 11.93
CA LEU A 109 -20.51 -15.94 11.44
C LEU A 109 -19.75 -16.90 10.54
N GLY A 110 -18.63 -16.45 9.99
CA GLY A 110 -17.80 -17.19 9.06
C GLY A 110 -16.77 -16.28 8.41
N GLY A 111 -15.84 -16.88 7.67
CA GLY A 111 -14.77 -16.14 7.02
C GLY A 111 -13.84 -17.05 6.25
N CYS A 112 -12.93 -16.44 5.51
CA CYS A 112 -11.95 -17.18 4.73
C CYS A 112 -10.84 -17.76 5.62
N PRO A 113 -10.19 -18.86 5.21
CA PRO A 113 -9.07 -19.42 5.95
C PRO A 113 -8.01 -18.34 6.27
N GLY A 114 -7.55 -18.31 7.52
CA GLY A 114 -6.56 -17.32 7.97
C GLY A 114 -7.14 -15.98 8.44
N SER A 115 -8.44 -15.70 8.30
CA SER A 115 -9.07 -14.44 8.73
C SER A 115 -9.56 -14.43 10.18
N GLY A 116 -9.16 -15.40 11.01
CA GLY A 116 -9.64 -15.54 12.39
C GLY A 116 -10.99 -16.27 12.50
N SER A 117 -11.53 -16.77 11.38
CA SER A 117 -12.67 -17.68 11.35
C SER A 117 -12.21 -19.11 11.02
N SER A 118 -12.58 -20.09 11.85
CA SER A 118 -12.38 -21.52 11.55
C SER A 118 -13.50 -22.11 10.70
N THR A 119 -14.58 -21.36 10.50
CA THR A 119 -15.76 -21.79 9.76
C THR A 119 -15.85 -21.06 8.42
N LEU A 120 -15.90 -21.82 7.33
CA LEU A 120 -16.19 -21.26 6.01
C LEU A 120 -17.62 -20.68 6.00
N PRO A 121 -17.84 -19.55 5.30
CA PRO A 121 -19.17 -18.99 5.15
C PRO A 121 -20.05 -19.97 4.35
N SER A 122 -21.28 -20.17 4.82
CA SER A 122 -22.25 -21.08 4.23
C SER A 122 -23.61 -20.39 4.10
N SER A 123 -24.53 -20.94 3.31
CA SER A 123 -25.86 -20.35 3.10
C SER A 123 -26.74 -20.28 4.36
N SER A 124 -26.38 -21.01 5.43
CA SER A 124 -27.05 -20.91 6.73
C SER A 124 -26.47 -19.81 7.62
N SER A 125 -25.16 -19.54 7.51
CA SER A 125 -24.47 -18.50 8.29
C SER A 125 -24.47 -17.12 7.61
N VAL A 126 -24.53 -17.08 6.28
CA VAL A 126 -24.61 -15.86 5.47
C VAL A 126 -26.00 -15.75 4.87
N GLN A 127 -26.80 -14.82 5.40
CA GLN A 127 -28.17 -14.56 4.98
C GLN A 127 -28.34 -13.11 4.56
N THR A 128 -29.51 -12.75 4.03
CA THR A 128 -29.85 -11.35 3.76
C THR A 128 -29.74 -10.54 5.05
N GLY A 129 -28.94 -9.48 5.03
CA GLY A 129 -28.64 -8.66 6.21
C GLY A 129 -27.29 -8.97 6.88
N THR A 130 -26.63 -10.08 6.51
CA THR A 130 -25.23 -10.32 6.88
C THR A 130 -24.32 -9.30 6.19
N ARG A 131 -23.33 -8.79 6.92
CA ARG A 131 -22.30 -7.88 6.43
C ARG A 131 -21.02 -8.66 6.15
N ILE A 132 -20.40 -8.36 5.02
CA ILE A 132 -19.02 -8.77 4.73
C ILE A 132 -18.06 -7.70 5.24
N VAL A 133 -16.99 -8.13 5.90
CA VAL A 133 -15.92 -7.27 6.40
C VAL A 133 -14.62 -7.74 5.76
N VAL A 134 -14.02 -6.84 4.97
CA VAL A 134 -12.73 -7.06 4.32
C VAL A 134 -11.72 -6.12 4.95
N GLU A 135 -10.65 -6.69 5.48
CA GLU A 135 -9.53 -5.99 6.09
C GLU A 135 -8.27 -6.36 5.30
N ILE A 136 -7.46 -5.34 4.96
CA ILE A 136 -6.25 -5.51 4.16
C ILE A 136 -5.11 -4.80 4.85
N ASP A 137 -4.12 -5.58 5.28
CA ASP A 137 -2.91 -5.07 5.91
C ASP A 137 -1.84 -4.79 4.83
N SER A 138 -1.41 -3.54 4.68
CA SER A 138 -0.38 -3.16 3.70
C SER A 138 0.79 -2.48 4.42
N PRO A 139 1.87 -3.22 4.73
CA PRO A 139 3.03 -2.62 5.36
C PRO A 139 3.67 -1.61 4.42
N PHE A 140 3.96 -0.41 4.93
CA PHE A 140 4.59 0.66 4.17
C PHE A 140 5.96 1.00 4.76
N ASP A 141 7.02 0.59 4.06
CA ASP A 141 8.38 0.94 4.42
C ASP A 141 8.80 2.26 3.77
N THR A 142 9.21 3.19 4.63
CA THR A 142 9.77 4.48 4.23
C THR A 142 11.23 4.33 3.79
N PHE A 143 11.63 5.07 2.76
CA PHE A 143 13.04 5.15 2.35
C PHE A 143 13.88 5.94 3.36
N ILE A 144 13.28 6.97 3.97
CA ILE A 144 13.91 7.77 5.01
C ILE A 144 13.16 7.52 6.33
N PRO A 145 13.71 6.68 7.22
CA PRO A 145 13.04 6.37 8.47
C PRO A 145 12.80 7.65 9.30
N GLY A 146 11.55 7.85 9.72
CA GLY A 146 11.14 8.98 10.55
C GLY A 146 10.80 10.28 9.79
N LEU A 147 10.85 10.31 8.45
CA LEU A 147 10.42 11.49 7.68
C LEU A 147 8.89 11.68 7.74
N LEU A 148 8.14 10.58 7.68
CA LEU A 148 6.69 10.59 7.79
C LEU A 148 6.27 10.07 9.17
N PRO A 149 5.30 10.72 9.85
CA PRO A 149 4.68 10.19 11.05
C PRO A 149 3.67 9.09 10.66
N TYR A 150 4.14 8.03 10.01
CA TYR A 150 3.34 6.84 9.77
C TYR A 150 3.52 5.90 10.95
N GLN A 151 2.62 5.98 11.93
CA GLN A 151 2.51 4.95 12.95
C GLN A 151 1.59 3.87 12.38
N GLY A 152 2.15 2.68 12.16
CA GLY A 152 1.42 1.51 11.69
C GLY A 152 0.15 1.34 12.51
N MET A 153 -0.98 1.31 11.80
CA MET A 153 -2.26 0.83 12.32
C MET A 153 -2.43 -0.60 11.85
#